data_AF-A0AAP2RFG4-F1
#
_entry.id   AF-A0AAP2RFG4-F1
#
_cell.length_a   1.000
_cell.length_b   1.000
_cell.length_c   1.000
_cell.angle_alpha   90.00
_cell.angle_beta   90.00
_cell.angle_gamma   90.00
#
_symmetry.space_group_name_H-M   'P 1'
#
loop_
_entity.id
_entity.type
_entity.pdbx_description
1 polymer ?
#
loop_
_entity_poly.entity_id
_entity_poly.type
_entity_poly.pdbx_seq_one_letter_code
_entity_poly.pdbx_strand_id
1 'polypeptide(L)'
;MRYYVNEDTLIIKGDLDGFSTGINGGRKRVRSIINHHVNKDFNHDDPVKYMDEVASKLGADFPYFGFMTAVYMENLCVVRDHLITAFITAGISNPCHDPHVPGTINIILIVHGKMSEGAIGSAVITATEAKAKALFEMGFEFTGTTTDAVAVLTEVRDYGSLCEPAFYEYSGTYTNLGQSIYRCVKKGVTEGIKRQHAVVGNDKVKSRVFIYAQNEQGPYWISHPSEANGKGKCSYYPCHYEGQDCTHCFCPLYPCEDPEFGKWILSTKGYPVWTCMNCTLLHKPGAAVYLAKNPGSHTKELKELK
;
A
#
# COMPACT_ATOMS: atom_id res chain seq x y z
N MET A 1 -3.41 5.66 -9.29
CA MET A 1 -2.18 4.95 -8.97
C MET A 1 -2.53 3.49 -9.03
N ARG A 2 -1.64 2.71 -9.60
CA ARG A 2 -1.78 1.26 -9.74
C ARG A 2 -0.53 0.67 -9.15
N TYR A 3 -0.66 -0.47 -8.48
CA TYR A 3 0.50 -1.17 -7.96
C TYR A 3 0.45 -2.62 -8.39
N TYR A 4 1.63 -3.20 -8.52
CA TYR A 4 1.84 -4.59 -8.88
C TYR A 4 2.95 -5.14 -8.01
N VAL A 5 2.79 -6.41 -7.64
CA VAL A 5 3.77 -7.13 -6.85
C VAL A 5 4.14 -8.38 -7.63
N ASN A 6 5.41 -8.47 -8.01
CA ASN A 6 6.00 -9.72 -8.49
C ASN A 6 6.73 -10.42 -7.33
N GLU A 7 7.47 -11.48 -7.61
CA GLU A 7 8.14 -12.29 -6.57
C GLU A 7 9.05 -11.48 -5.66
N ASP A 8 9.77 -10.49 -6.21
CA ASP A 8 10.78 -9.71 -5.48
C ASP A 8 10.48 -8.22 -5.39
N THR A 9 9.50 -7.70 -6.12
CA THR A 9 9.34 -6.25 -6.30
C THR A 9 7.90 -5.81 -6.21
N LEU A 10 7.65 -4.82 -5.34
CA LEU A 10 6.50 -3.93 -5.44
C LEU A 10 6.85 -2.76 -6.35
N ILE A 11 6.00 -2.46 -7.32
CA ILE A 11 6.07 -1.21 -8.06
C ILE A 11 4.71 -0.54 -8.05
N ILE A 12 4.71 0.76 -7.76
CA ILE A 12 3.53 1.62 -7.79
C ILE A 12 3.75 2.61 -8.91
N LYS A 13 2.86 2.61 -9.90
CA LYS A 13 2.85 3.55 -11.01
C LYS A 13 1.73 4.57 -10.85
N GLY A 14 2.01 5.80 -11.23
CA GLY A 14 1.03 6.88 -11.22
C GLY A 14 1.68 8.22 -11.45
N ASP A 15 0.87 9.27 -11.45
CA ASP A 15 1.39 10.61 -11.42
C ASP A 15 1.53 11.07 -9.97
N LEU A 16 2.73 10.94 -9.41
CA LEU A 16 2.95 11.00 -7.97
C LEU A 16 3.80 12.22 -7.63
N ASP A 17 3.33 13.04 -6.71
CA ASP A 17 4.06 14.22 -6.23
C ASP A 17 4.36 14.09 -4.74
N GLY A 18 5.63 14.11 -4.35
CA GLY A 18 5.99 14.03 -2.94
C GLY A 18 7.48 13.92 -2.64
N PHE A 19 7.79 13.23 -1.55
CA PHE A 19 9.13 13.13 -0.97
C PHE A 19 9.48 11.67 -0.65
N SER A 20 10.75 11.31 -0.82
CA SER A 20 11.29 10.01 -0.40
C SER A 20 12.67 10.16 0.22
N THR A 21 12.97 9.28 1.17
CA THR A 21 14.30 9.14 1.82
C THR A 21 15.19 8.07 1.18
N GLY A 22 14.67 7.32 0.20
CA GLY A 22 15.39 6.21 -0.44
C GLY A 22 16.25 6.61 -1.63
N ILE A 23 16.57 5.61 -2.46
CA ILE A 23 17.27 5.79 -3.73
C ILE A 23 16.50 6.75 -4.62
N ASN A 24 17.24 7.66 -5.27
CA ASN A 24 16.68 8.76 -6.07
C ASN A 24 15.72 9.67 -5.29
N GLY A 25 15.82 9.70 -3.95
CA GLY A 25 14.98 10.46 -3.04
C GLY A 25 15.08 11.99 -3.16
N GLY A 26 14.47 12.68 -2.20
CA GLY A 26 14.23 14.13 -2.21
C GLY A 26 12.79 14.50 -2.64
N ARG A 27 12.48 15.80 -2.67
CA ARG A 27 11.17 16.33 -3.08
C ARG A 27 11.10 16.43 -4.60
N LYS A 28 10.22 15.67 -5.26
CA LYS A 28 9.97 15.77 -6.71
C LYS A 28 8.68 15.05 -7.11
N ARG A 29 8.26 15.26 -8.35
CA ARG A 29 7.22 14.48 -9.02
C ARG A 29 7.86 13.26 -9.70
N VAL A 30 7.29 12.09 -9.49
CA VAL A 30 7.75 10.79 -10.00
C VAL A 30 6.61 10.04 -10.70
N ARG A 31 6.97 9.13 -11.59
CA ARG A 31 6.03 8.27 -12.31
C ARG A 31 5.91 6.88 -11.69
N SER A 32 6.92 6.50 -10.90
CA SER A 32 6.91 5.24 -10.18
C SER A 32 7.57 5.34 -8.81
N ILE A 33 7.20 4.43 -7.91
CA ILE A 33 8.01 4.08 -6.74
C ILE A 33 8.17 2.56 -6.68
N ILE A 34 9.38 2.11 -6.38
CA ILE A 34 9.80 0.71 -6.40
C ILE A 34 10.25 0.33 -4.99
N ASN A 35 9.83 -0.82 -4.49
CA ASN A 35 10.40 -1.46 -3.31
C ASN A 35 10.82 -2.87 -3.68
N HIS A 36 12.14 -3.09 -3.75
CA HIS A 36 12.75 -4.29 -4.31
C HIS A 36 13.45 -5.11 -3.23
N HIS A 37 13.17 -6.40 -3.20
CA HIS A 37 13.82 -7.36 -2.32
C HIS A 37 15.26 -7.59 -2.77
N VAL A 38 16.17 -7.55 -1.82
CA VAL A 38 17.59 -7.91 -2.00
C VAL A 38 17.98 -8.88 -0.90
N ASN A 39 18.92 -9.78 -1.19
CA ASN A 39 19.42 -10.72 -0.19
C ASN A 39 20.07 -9.97 0.98
N LYS A 40 20.10 -10.61 2.16
CA LYS A 40 20.70 -10.01 3.37
C LYS A 40 22.18 -9.65 3.21
N ASP A 41 22.88 -10.40 2.37
CA ASP A 41 24.30 -10.20 2.03
C ASP A 41 24.50 -9.30 0.80
N PHE A 42 23.46 -8.57 0.38
CA PHE A 42 23.54 -7.67 -0.75
C PHE A 42 24.59 -6.58 -0.51
N ASN A 43 25.64 -6.62 -1.34
CA ASN A 43 26.69 -5.64 -1.37
C ASN A 43 26.98 -5.30 -2.84
N HIS A 44 26.54 -4.13 -3.28
CA HIS A 44 26.72 -3.67 -4.65
C HIS A 44 27.38 -2.28 -4.61
N ASP A 45 28.45 -2.11 -5.39
CA ASP A 45 29.27 -0.89 -5.38
C ASP A 45 28.49 0.38 -5.79
N ASP A 46 27.44 0.20 -6.59
CA ASP A 46 26.52 1.26 -7.00
C ASP A 46 25.05 0.81 -6.90
N PRO A 47 24.40 0.98 -5.74
CA PRO A 47 23.00 0.59 -5.56
C PRO A 47 22.02 1.37 -6.43
N VAL A 48 22.37 2.58 -6.88
CA VAL A 48 21.52 3.40 -7.74
C VAL A 48 21.47 2.78 -9.13
N LYS A 49 22.64 2.45 -9.69
CA LYS A 49 22.72 1.76 -10.99
C LYS A 49 21.99 0.41 -10.97
N TYR A 50 22.16 -0.38 -9.90
CA TYR A 50 21.42 -1.63 -9.74
C TYR A 50 19.90 -1.40 -9.79
N MET A 51 19.40 -0.39 -9.08
CA MET A 51 17.98 -0.05 -9.10
C MET A 51 17.51 0.48 -10.46
N ASP A 52 18.33 1.20 -11.21
CA ASP A 52 18.00 1.66 -12.57
C ASP A 52 17.86 0.48 -13.55
N GLU A 53 18.68 -0.56 -13.41
CA GLU A 53 18.60 -1.80 -14.18
C GLU A 53 17.32 -2.57 -13.81
N VAL A 54 16.99 -2.68 -12.51
CA VAL A 54 15.73 -3.27 -12.03
C VAL A 54 14.52 -2.50 -12.57
N ALA A 55 14.53 -1.17 -12.47
CA ALA A 55 13.47 -0.30 -12.96
C ALA A 55 13.23 -0.49 -14.46
N SER A 56 14.31 -0.53 -15.25
CA SER A 56 14.24 -0.72 -16.71
C SER A 56 13.69 -2.11 -17.06
N LYS A 57 14.18 -3.17 -16.40
CA LYS A 57 13.74 -4.56 -16.65
C LYS A 57 12.26 -4.77 -16.33
N LEU A 58 11.75 -4.11 -15.29
CA LEU A 58 10.37 -4.24 -14.85
C LEU A 58 9.43 -3.22 -15.51
N GLY A 59 9.95 -2.41 -16.44
CA GLY A 59 9.19 -1.40 -17.17
C GLY A 59 8.65 -0.30 -16.27
N ALA A 60 9.36 0.06 -15.19
CA ALA A 60 8.99 1.21 -14.37
C ALA A 60 9.15 2.52 -15.17
N ASP A 61 8.24 3.47 -14.92
CA ASP A 61 8.29 4.78 -15.57
C ASP A 61 9.19 5.72 -14.77
N PHE A 62 10.08 6.44 -15.47
CA PHE A 62 10.99 7.43 -14.89
C PHE A 62 10.35 8.84 -14.88
N PRO A 63 10.76 9.74 -13.95
CA PRO A 63 11.64 9.48 -12.81
C PRO A 63 10.94 8.62 -11.74
N TYR A 64 11.72 7.91 -10.91
CA TYR A 64 11.19 7.02 -9.87
C TYR A 64 11.88 7.24 -8.51
N PHE A 65 11.21 6.78 -7.44
CA PHE A 65 11.83 6.55 -6.13
C PHE A 65 12.07 5.07 -5.89
N GLY A 66 13.21 4.71 -5.29
CA GLY A 66 13.59 3.32 -5.06
C GLY A 66 13.83 3.02 -3.58
N PHE A 67 13.29 1.91 -3.11
CA PHE A 67 13.63 1.27 -1.85
C PHE A 67 14.20 -0.12 -2.12
N MET A 68 15.14 -0.53 -1.27
CA MET A 68 15.64 -1.90 -1.20
C MET A 68 15.24 -2.47 0.15
N THR A 69 14.97 -3.78 0.21
CA THR A 69 14.57 -4.43 1.46
C THR A 69 15.04 -5.87 1.54
N ALA A 70 15.42 -6.31 2.75
CA ALA A 70 15.69 -7.73 3.04
C ALA A 70 14.43 -8.50 3.47
N VAL A 71 13.26 -7.88 3.35
CA VAL A 71 11.95 -8.50 3.63
C VAL A 71 11.43 -9.13 2.34
N TYR A 72 11.00 -10.39 2.43
CA TYR A 72 10.40 -11.08 1.30
C TYR A 72 9.08 -10.40 0.87
N MET A 73 8.85 -10.21 -0.42
CA MET A 73 7.65 -9.48 -0.90
C MET A 73 6.33 -10.21 -0.62
N GLU A 74 6.35 -11.50 -0.31
CA GLU A 74 5.19 -12.21 0.25
C GLU A 74 4.70 -11.60 1.57
N ASN A 75 5.61 -10.98 2.33
CA ASN A 75 5.36 -10.37 3.63
C ASN A 75 5.02 -8.87 3.55
N LEU A 76 4.93 -8.31 2.34
CA LEU A 76 4.44 -6.95 2.12
C LEU A 76 3.04 -6.78 2.74
N CYS A 77 2.83 -5.69 3.47
CA CYS A 77 1.53 -5.27 3.98
C CYS A 77 1.03 -4.06 3.19
N VAL A 78 -0.17 -4.19 2.61
CA VAL A 78 -0.91 -3.10 1.97
C VAL A 78 -2.04 -2.70 2.90
N VAL A 79 -1.92 -1.56 3.56
CA VAL A 79 -2.88 -1.10 4.57
C VAL A 79 -3.58 0.13 4.08
N ARG A 80 -4.90 0.07 3.96
CA ARG A 80 -5.70 1.13 3.37
C ARG A 80 -6.68 1.70 4.36
N ASP A 81 -6.76 3.01 4.33
CA ASP A 81 -7.81 3.80 4.92
C ASP A 81 -8.44 4.69 3.83
N HIS A 82 -9.57 5.34 4.11
CA HIS A 82 -10.21 6.25 3.17
C HIS A 82 -9.27 7.38 2.69
N LEU A 83 -8.36 7.88 3.53
CA LEU A 83 -7.46 8.99 3.16
C LEU A 83 -6.12 8.56 2.55
N ILE A 84 -5.67 7.33 2.83
CA ILE A 84 -4.33 6.88 2.40
C ILE A 84 -4.29 5.40 2.04
N THR A 85 -3.29 5.03 1.25
CA THR A 85 -2.83 3.65 1.10
C THR A 85 -1.37 3.56 1.51
N ALA A 86 -1.06 2.69 2.47
CA ALA A 86 0.30 2.44 2.95
C ALA A 86 0.81 1.09 2.44
N PHE A 87 2.05 1.07 1.94
CA PHE A 87 2.77 -0.15 1.56
C PHE A 87 3.97 -0.30 2.47
N ILE A 88 4.02 -1.39 3.22
CA ILE A 88 4.96 -1.55 4.32
C ILE A 88 5.65 -2.91 4.22
N THR A 89 6.98 -2.89 4.22
CA THR A 89 7.81 -4.07 4.44
C THR A 89 8.59 -3.86 5.73
N ALA A 90 8.41 -4.76 6.70
CA ALA A 90 8.99 -4.59 8.04
C ALA A 90 9.80 -5.83 8.46
N GLY A 91 11.11 -5.64 8.60
CA GLY A 91 12.05 -6.65 9.05
C GLY A 91 12.92 -6.10 10.17
N ILE A 92 12.82 -6.72 11.35
CA ILE A 92 13.55 -6.35 12.57
C ILE A 92 14.80 -7.20 12.81
N SER A 93 15.36 -7.80 11.76
CA SER A 93 16.57 -8.64 11.87
C SER A 93 17.73 -7.89 12.51
N ASN A 94 17.69 -6.55 12.51
CA ASN A 94 18.59 -5.73 13.29
C ASN A 94 17.95 -4.42 13.80
N PRO A 95 17.96 -4.16 15.12
CA PRO A 95 17.62 -2.86 15.71
C PRO A 95 18.53 -1.72 15.23
N CYS A 96 18.06 -0.47 15.24
CA CYS A 96 18.82 0.72 14.81
C CYS A 96 20.15 0.99 15.54
N HIS A 97 20.48 0.25 16.60
CA HIS A 97 21.68 0.45 17.42
C HIS A 97 22.85 -0.47 17.08
N ASP A 98 22.65 -1.47 16.22
CA ASP A 98 23.71 -2.36 15.77
C ASP A 98 23.95 -2.11 14.27
N PRO A 99 25.16 -1.73 13.82
CA PRO A 99 25.42 -1.40 12.42
C PRO A 99 25.76 -2.61 11.54
N HIS A 100 25.86 -3.83 12.08
CA HIS A 100 26.51 -4.95 11.39
C HIS A 100 25.57 -5.85 10.57
N VAL A 101 24.25 -5.80 10.80
CA VAL A 101 23.26 -6.55 10.02
C VAL A 101 22.19 -5.60 9.47
N PRO A 102 21.81 -5.65 8.19
CA PRO A 102 20.74 -4.78 7.70
C PRO A 102 19.37 -5.22 8.25
N GLY A 103 18.71 -4.32 8.97
CA GLY A 103 17.26 -4.35 9.24
C GLY A 103 16.59 -3.22 8.46
N THR A 104 15.33 -3.39 8.08
CA THR A 104 14.61 -2.36 7.31
C THR A 104 13.11 -2.34 7.61
N ILE A 105 12.59 -1.14 7.85
CA ILE A 105 11.15 -0.87 7.81
C ILE A 105 10.92 0.22 6.77
N ASN A 106 10.52 -0.22 5.57
CA ASN A 106 10.17 0.70 4.49
C ASN A 106 8.67 0.99 4.52
N ILE A 107 8.32 2.27 4.45
CA ILE A 107 6.95 2.78 4.52
C ILE A 107 6.72 3.69 3.30
N ILE A 108 5.83 3.29 2.40
CA ILE A 108 5.36 4.14 1.30
C ILE A 108 3.93 4.55 1.60
N LEU A 109 3.68 5.85 1.71
CA LEU A 109 2.36 6.44 1.90
C LEU A 109 1.89 7.08 0.61
N ILE A 110 0.76 6.62 0.09
CA ILE A 110 0.03 7.28 -0.99
C ILE A 110 -1.19 7.98 -0.39
N VAL A 111 -1.17 9.32 -0.39
CA VAL A 111 -2.24 10.16 0.15
C VAL A 111 -3.24 10.51 -0.94
N HIS A 112 -4.53 10.32 -0.65
CA HIS A 112 -5.63 10.63 -1.57
C HIS A 112 -6.02 12.11 -1.45
N GLY A 113 -5.19 12.99 -1.99
CA GLY A 113 -5.39 14.44 -1.99
C GLY A 113 -4.09 15.18 -2.21
N LYS A 114 -4.14 16.51 -2.14
CA LYS A 114 -2.97 17.40 -2.21
C LYS A 114 -2.47 17.69 -0.80
N MET A 115 -1.17 17.94 -0.67
CA MET A 115 -0.53 18.25 0.61
C MET A 115 0.33 19.51 0.48
N SER A 116 0.39 20.33 1.53
CA SER A 116 1.43 21.35 1.64
C SER A 116 2.81 20.69 1.91
N GLU A 117 3.89 21.42 1.68
CA GLU A 117 5.25 20.94 2.02
C GLU A 117 5.37 20.63 3.52
N GLY A 118 4.72 21.45 4.37
CA GLY A 118 4.65 21.23 5.82
C GLY A 118 3.91 19.95 6.19
N ALA A 119 2.82 19.62 5.47
CA ALA A 119 2.12 18.37 5.63
C ALA A 119 2.94 17.16 5.16
N ILE A 120 3.73 17.27 4.09
CA ILE A 120 4.61 16.18 3.64
C ILE A 120 5.67 15.88 4.72
N GLY A 121 6.34 16.92 5.23
CA GLY A 121 7.32 16.77 6.31
C GLY A 121 6.70 16.19 7.58
N SER A 122 5.54 16.71 8.00
CA SER A 122 4.81 16.24 9.18
C SER A 122 4.30 14.80 9.04
N ALA A 123 4.07 14.32 7.82
CA ALA A 123 3.63 12.94 7.56
C ALA A 123 4.78 11.95 7.77
N VAL A 124 6.02 12.33 7.42
CA VAL A 124 7.23 11.54 7.73
C VAL A 124 7.40 11.39 9.25
N ILE A 125 7.22 12.48 10.01
CA ILE A 125 7.27 12.46 11.48
C ILE A 125 6.19 11.51 12.02
N THR A 126 4.95 11.70 11.61
CA THR A 126 3.80 10.89 12.07
C THR A 126 3.98 9.39 11.74
N ALA A 127 4.48 9.07 10.55
CA ALA A 127 4.79 7.70 10.18
C ALA A 127 5.90 7.09 11.06
N THR A 128 6.93 7.88 11.37
CA THR A 128 8.04 7.45 12.22
C THR A 128 7.58 7.19 13.66
N GLU A 129 6.76 8.06 14.22
CA GLU A 129 6.16 7.88 15.55
C GLU A 129 5.25 6.65 15.61
N ALA A 130 4.43 6.42 14.58
CA ALA A 130 3.55 5.27 14.49
C ALA A 130 4.33 3.95 14.41
N LYS A 131 5.42 3.93 13.63
CA LYS A 131 6.36 2.81 13.55
C LYS A 131 7.01 2.53 14.91
N ALA A 132 7.55 3.54 15.57
CA ALA A 132 8.15 3.40 16.89
C ALA A 132 7.12 2.88 17.91
N LYS A 133 5.90 3.41 17.90
CA LYS A 133 4.82 2.91 18.76
C LYS A 133 4.49 1.45 18.48
N ALA A 134 4.44 1.03 17.22
CA ALA A 134 4.22 -0.37 16.85
C ALA A 134 5.30 -1.28 17.45
N LEU A 135 6.57 -0.87 17.35
CA LEU A 135 7.70 -1.62 17.92
C LEU A 135 7.60 -1.74 19.44
N PHE A 136 7.34 -0.62 20.14
CA PHE A 136 7.16 -0.63 21.60
C PHE A 136 5.97 -1.47 22.05
N GLU A 137 4.82 -1.40 21.35
CA GLU A 137 3.65 -2.25 21.66
C GLU A 137 3.93 -3.74 21.42
N MET A 138 4.92 -4.08 20.59
CA MET A 138 5.38 -5.45 20.37
C MET A 138 6.49 -5.88 21.35
N GLY A 139 6.90 -5.01 22.27
CA GLY A 139 7.92 -5.31 23.29
C GLY A 139 9.36 -5.04 22.85
N PHE A 140 9.59 -4.35 21.74
CA PHE A 140 10.93 -3.94 21.31
C PHE A 140 11.34 -2.61 21.96
N GLU A 141 12.61 -2.48 22.31
CA GLU A 141 13.16 -1.27 22.98
C GLU A 141 13.82 -0.28 22.00
N PHE A 142 13.61 -0.44 20.70
CA PHE A 142 14.17 0.40 19.65
C PHE A 142 13.07 1.04 18.80
N THR A 143 13.40 2.16 18.17
CA THR A 143 12.44 2.99 17.42
C THR A 143 12.41 2.70 15.92
N GLY A 144 13.33 1.88 15.43
CA GLY A 144 13.49 1.57 14.02
C GLY A 144 14.65 0.63 13.74
N THR A 145 15.07 0.57 12.48
CA THR A 145 16.21 -0.22 12.03
C THR A 145 17.26 0.68 11.37
N THR A 146 18.39 0.09 10.98
CA THR A 146 19.53 0.84 10.40
C THR A 146 19.23 1.47 9.05
N THR A 147 18.26 0.94 8.29
CA THR A 147 17.96 1.38 6.91
C THR A 147 16.48 1.67 6.68
N ASP A 148 15.80 2.20 7.70
CA ASP A 148 14.41 2.62 7.55
C ASP A 148 14.25 3.68 6.46
N ALA A 149 13.27 3.47 5.57
CA ALA A 149 12.94 4.44 4.53
C ALA A 149 11.45 4.80 4.57
N VAL A 150 11.15 6.09 4.40
CA VAL A 150 9.80 6.63 4.30
C VAL A 150 9.65 7.42 3.00
N ALA A 151 8.55 7.17 2.28
CA ALA A 151 8.10 7.97 1.16
C ALA A 151 6.66 8.44 1.43
N VAL A 152 6.41 9.73 1.18
CA VAL A 152 5.09 10.34 1.26
C VAL A 152 4.79 10.93 -0.10
N LEU A 153 3.80 10.38 -0.77
CA LEU A 153 3.42 10.73 -2.13
C LEU A 153 1.94 11.07 -2.15
N THR A 154 1.60 12.11 -2.89
CA THR A 154 0.23 12.41 -3.28
C THR A 154 0.02 11.94 -4.69
N GLU A 155 -1.17 11.42 -4.98
CA GLU A 155 -1.51 11.15 -6.36
C GLU A 155 -2.17 12.39 -6.98
N VAL A 156 -1.57 12.90 -8.06
CA VAL A 156 -2.15 13.96 -8.87
C VAL A 156 -3.33 13.38 -9.65
N ARG A 157 -4.54 13.66 -9.16
CA ARG A 157 -5.79 13.27 -9.82
C ARG A 157 -6.61 14.50 -10.19
N ASP A 158 -7.20 14.43 -11.38
CA ASP A 158 -8.26 15.32 -11.81
C ASP A 158 -9.61 14.61 -11.60
N TYR A 159 -10.45 15.16 -10.74
CA TYR A 159 -11.79 14.64 -10.47
C TYR A 159 -12.86 15.31 -11.36
N GLY A 160 -12.43 16.08 -12.38
CA GLY A 160 -13.30 16.84 -13.26
C GLY A 160 -14.16 17.84 -12.49
N SER A 161 -15.43 17.96 -12.87
CA SER A 161 -16.39 18.86 -12.22
C SER A 161 -16.97 18.34 -10.89
N LEU A 162 -16.53 17.17 -10.40
CA LEU A 162 -17.11 16.57 -9.20
C LEU A 162 -16.74 17.35 -7.93
N CYS A 163 -15.45 17.57 -7.70
CA CYS A 163 -14.92 18.34 -6.60
C CYS A 163 -13.42 18.59 -6.79
N GLU A 164 -12.89 19.62 -6.15
CA GLU A 164 -11.45 19.77 -6.01
C GLU A 164 -10.86 18.63 -5.15
N PRO A 165 -9.61 18.19 -5.42
CA PRO A 165 -8.90 17.29 -4.52
C PRO A 165 -8.82 17.87 -3.11
N ALA A 166 -9.06 17.04 -2.09
CA ALA A 166 -8.87 17.44 -0.70
C ALA A 166 -7.44 17.98 -0.50
N PHE A 167 -7.32 19.12 0.18
CA PHE A 167 -6.04 19.73 0.49
C PHE A 167 -5.73 19.61 1.98
N TYR A 168 -4.55 19.08 2.30
CA TYR A 168 -4.09 18.89 3.67
C TYR A 168 -2.94 19.85 3.98
N GLU A 169 -3.22 20.85 4.82
CA GLU A 169 -2.21 21.78 5.32
C GLU A 169 -1.32 21.14 6.38
N TYR A 170 -1.87 20.20 7.15
CA TYR A 170 -1.19 19.51 8.24
C TYR A 170 -1.50 18.02 8.22
N SER A 171 -0.59 17.22 8.75
CA SER A 171 -0.68 15.75 8.80
C SER A 171 -0.22 15.16 10.14
N GLY A 172 -0.10 15.99 11.18
CA GLY A 172 0.16 15.54 12.56
C GLY A 172 -1.03 14.76 13.13
N THR A 173 -0.80 14.00 14.21
CA THR A 173 -1.78 13.07 14.83
C THR A 173 -3.08 13.70 15.32
N TYR A 174 -3.13 15.03 15.48
CA TYR A 174 -4.38 15.76 15.75
C TYR A 174 -5.32 15.83 14.54
N THR A 175 -4.79 15.71 13.33
CA THR A 175 -5.54 15.82 12.07
C THR A 175 -6.12 14.48 11.64
N ASN A 176 -7.20 14.50 10.84
CA ASN A 176 -7.78 13.29 10.25
C ASN A 176 -6.76 12.51 9.40
N LEU A 177 -5.94 13.22 8.62
CA LEU A 177 -4.88 12.62 7.80
C LEU A 177 -3.82 11.97 8.69
N GLY A 178 -3.32 12.67 9.71
CA GLY A 178 -2.31 12.14 10.62
C GLY A 178 -2.80 10.93 11.40
N GLN A 179 -4.04 10.93 11.88
CA GLN A 179 -4.64 9.74 12.49
C GLN A 179 -4.69 8.56 11.50
N SER A 180 -4.88 8.85 10.20
CA SER A 180 -4.94 7.85 9.12
C SER A 180 -3.59 7.22 8.85
N ILE A 181 -2.58 8.07 8.70
CA ILE A 181 -1.18 7.67 8.62
C ILE A 181 -0.83 6.81 9.84
N TYR A 182 -1.12 7.30 11.04
CA TYR A 182 -0.74 6.64 12.28
C TYR A 182 -1.34 5.23 12.40
N ARG A 183 -2.65 5.06 12.17
CA ARG A 183 -3.31 3.76 12.28
C ARG A 183 -2.83 2.77 11.21
N CYS A 184 -2.67 3.23 9.96
CA CYS A 184 -2.22 2.37 8.87
C CYS A 184 -0.78 1.91 9.07
N VAL A 185 0.12 2.83 9.44
CA VAL A 185 1.53 2.51 9.69
C VAL A 185 1.65 1.54 10.86
N LYS A 186 1.00 1.84 11.98
CA LYS A 186 1.05 0.96 13.16
C LYS A 186 0.58 -0.46 12.81
N LYS A 187 -0.57 -0.58 12.13
CA LYS A 187 -1.10 -1.87 11.68
C LYS A 187 -0.14 -2.58 10.73
N GLY A 188 0.38 -1.90 9.71
CA GLY A 188 1.23 -2.52 8.69
C GLY A 188 2.58 -2.97 9.23
N VAL A 189 3.19 -2.19 10.11
CA VAL A 189 4.45 -2.56 10.78
C VAL A 189 4.23 -3.80 11.66
N THR A 190 3.20 -3.80 12.51
CA THR A 190 2.91 -4.95 13.38
C THR A 190 2.66 -6.23 12.58
N GLU A 191 1.86 -6.16 11.52
CA GLU A 191 1.57 -7.32 10.68
C GLU A 191 2.78 -7.76 9.85
N GLY A 192 3.58 -6.81 9.34
CA GLY A 192 4.78 -7.09 8.56
C GLY A 192 5.82 -7.86 9.38
N ILE A 193 6.06 -7.42 10.63
CA ILE A 193 6.99 -8.09 11.54
C ILE A 193 6.51 -9.50 11.87
N LYS A 194 5.23 -9.65 12.22
CA LYS A 194 4.63 -10.97 12.54
C LYS A 194 4.82 -11.97 11.40
N ARG A 195 4.68 -11.53 10.16
CA ARG A 195 4.84 -12.34 8.94
C ARG A 195 6.30 -12.70 8.70
N GLN A 196 7.18 -11.70 8.69
CA GLN A 196 8.60 -11.90 8.38
C GLN A 196 9.32 -12.77 9.42
N HIS A 197 8.91 -12.71 10.69
CA HIS A 197 9.57 -13.41 11.81
C HIS A 197 8.72 -14.55 12.39
N ALA A 198 7.69 -14.98 11.67
CA ALA A 198 6.87 -16.17 11.97
C ALA A 198 6.36 -16.27 13.43
N VAL A 199 5.98 -15.15 14.04
CA VAL A 199 5.25 -15.15 15.33
C VAL A 199 3.84 -15.76 15.17
N VAL A 200 3.40 -15.99 13.92
CA VAL A 200 2.15 -16.67 13.57
C VAL A 200 2.50 -18.01 12.93
N GLY A 201 2.30 -19.11 13.66
CA GLY A 201 2.63 -20.44 13.18
C GLY A 201 1.85 -20.82 11.92
N ASN A 202 2.55 -21.29 10.88
CA ASN A 202 2.15 -22.04 9.66
C ASN A 202 0.75 -21.82 9.01
N ASP A 203 -0.03 -20.83 9.42
CA ASP A 203 -1.20 -20.37 8.72
C ASP A 203 -0.72 -19.59 7.51
N LYS A 204 -0.78 -20.25 6.35
CA LYS A 204 -0.58 -19.65 5.02
C LYS A 204 -1.08 -18.20 5.05
N VAL A 205 -0.21 -17.25 4.73
CA VAL A 205 -0.50 -15.80 4.76
C VAL A 205 -1.81 -15.54 4.01
N LYS A 206 -2.92 -15.34 4.74
CA LYS A 206 -4.28 -15.36 4.17
C LYS A 206 -4.57 -14.19 3.22
N SER A 207 -3.84 -13.09 3.34
CA SER A 207 -3.97 -11.88 2.51
C SER A 207 -2.83 -10.90 2.81
N ARG A 208 -2.43 -10.05 1.87
CA ARG A 208 -1.51 -8.91 2.10
C ARG A 208 -2.24 -7.58 2.34
N VAL A 209 -3.54 -7.55 2.14
CA VAL A 209 -4.34 -6.32 2.15
C VAL A 209 -5.13 -6.21 3.46
N PHE A 210 -5.09 -5.03 4.06
CA PHE A 210 -5.83 -4.67 5.26
C PHE A 210 -6.63 -3.40 5.01
N ILE A 211 -7.95 -3.47 5.09
CA ILE A 211 -8.83 -2.32 4.87
C ILE A 211 -9.43 -1.88 6.21
N TYR A 212 -9.25 -0.60 6.53
CA TYR A 212 -9.89 0.01 7.68
C TYR A 212 -11.38 0.25 7.38
N ALA A 213 -12.24 -0.25 8.26
CA ALA A 213 -13.68 -0.05 8.20
C ALA A 213 -14.21 0.35 9.59
N GLN A 214 -15.42 0.91 9.60
CA GLN A 214 -16.09 1.31 10.84
C GLN A 214 -17.55 0.90 10.76
N ASN A 215 -18.06 0.32 11.85
CA ASN A 215 -19.46 -0.02 12.03
C ASN A 215 -19.96 0.52 13.39
N GLU A 216 -21.18 0.16 13.76
CA GLU A 216 -21.80 0.57 15.04
C GLU A 216 -21.01 0.13 16.28
N GLN A 217 -20.24 -0.95 16.18
CA GLN A 217 -19.41 -1.51 17.26
C GLN A 217 -18.03 -0.85 17.34
N GLY A 218 -17.68 -0.02 16.35
CA GLY A 218 -16.41 0.69 16.28
C GLY A 218 -15.56 0.33 15.06
N PRO A 219 -14.30 0.77 15.06
CA PRO A 219 -13.38 0.54 13.95
C PRO A 219 -12.82 -0.89 13.95
N TYR A 220 -12.67 -1.47 12.76
CA TYR A 220 -12.11 -2.81 12.58
C TYR A 220 -11.31 -2.92 11.28
N TRP A 221 -10.48 -3.96 11.18
CA TRP A 221 -9.66 -4.24 9.99
C TRP A 221 -10.20 -5.46 9.25
N ILE A 222 -10.53 -5.26 7.97
CA ILE A 222 -10.82 -6.35 7.04
C ILE A 222 -9.50 -6.84 6.47
N SER A 223 -9.10 -8.06 6.80
CA SER A 223 -7.88 -8.69 6.23
C SER A 223 -8.21 -9.80 5.23
N HIS A 224 -9.37 -10.42 5.38
CA HIS A 224 -9.92 -11.44 4.50
C HIS A 224 -11.45 -11.42 4.66
N PRO A 225 -12.20 -11.98 3.70
CA PRO A 225 -13.62 -12.23 3.90
C PRO A 225 -13.76 -13.21 5.06
N SER A 226 -14.60 -12.90 6.05
CA SER A 226 -14.99 -13.93 7.01
C SER A 226 -15.81 -15.00 6.29
N GLU A 227 -15.80 -16.24 6.80
CA GLU A 227 -16.73 -17.29 6.31
C GLU A 227 -18.19 -16.84 6.44
N ALA A 228 -18.46 -16.00 7.45
CA ALA A 228 -19.74 -15.33 7.67
C ALA A 228 -20.04 -14.23 6.64
N ASN A 229 -19.06 -13.73 5.88
CA ASN A 229 -19.26 -12.82 4.74
C ASN A 229 -19.28 -13.59 3.40
N GLY A 230 -19.46 -14.91 3.41
CA GLY A 230 -19.64 -15.74 2.22
C GLY A 230 -20.98 -15.51 1.48
N LYS A 231 -21.29 -16.37 0.50
CA LYS A 231 -22.50 -16.31 -0.34
C LYS A 231 -23.76 -15.98 0.49
N GLY A 232 -24.40 -14.84 0.18
CA GLY A 232 -25.65 -14.40 0.83
C GLY A 232 -25.54 -13.87 2.26
N LYS A 233 -24.32 -13.64 2.79
CA LYS A 233 -24.13 -13.21 4.20
C LYS A 233 -23.24 -11.97 4.38
N CYS A 234 -22.63 -11.43 3.32
CA CYS A 234 -21.86 -10.18 3.37
C CYS A 234 -22.79 -8.96 3.39
N SER A 235 -22.84 -8.25 4.50
CA SER A 235 -23.59 -6.99 4.65
C SER A 235 -22.96 -5.80 3.90
N TYR A 236 -21.70 -5.90 3.48
CA TYR A 236 -20.93 -4.80 2.89
C TYR A 236 -20.76 -4.90 1.37
N TYR A 237 -20.80 -6.12 0.82
CA TYR A 237 -20.57 -6.38 -0.60
C TYR A 237 -21.60 -7.40 -1.10
N PRO A 238 -22.78 -6.95 -1.56
CA PRO A 238 -23.88 -7.82 -1.98
C PRO A 238 -23.59 -8.59 -3.28
N CYS A 239 -22.41 -8.43 -3.88
CA CYS A 239 -22.02 -8.99 -5.16
C CYS A 239 -21.78 -10.51 -5.14
N HIS A 240 -22.30 -11.24 -4.14
CA HIS A 240 -22.09 -12.67 -3.98
C HIS A 240 -23.08 -13.55 -4.75
N TYR A 241 -22.71 -14.02 -5.94
CA TYR A 241 -23.50 -14.96 -6.76
C TYR A 241 -22.82 -16.33 -6.95
N GLU A 242 -23.54 -17.31 -7.46
CA GLU A 242 -23.03 -18.68 -7.66
C GLU A 242 -21.98 -18.74 -8.78
N GLY A 243 -20.83 -19.39 -8.51
CA GLY A 243 -19.73 -19.52 -9.48
C GLY A 243 -18.75 -18.35 -9.53
N GLN A 244 -18.89 -17.36 -8.65
CA GLN A 244 -17.96 -16.23 -8.57
C GLN A 244 -16.59 -16.61 -7.99
N ASP A 245 -15.55 -15.89 -8.44
CA ASP A 245 -14.21 -15.93 -7.86
C ASP A 245 -14.04 -14.81 -6.82
N CYS A 246 -13.72 -15.19 -5.58
CA CYS A 246 -13.49 -14.27 -4.46
C CYS A 246 -12.00 -14.07 -4.13
N THR A 247 -11.07 -14.52 -4.99
CA THR A 247 -9.61 -14.40 -4.79
C THR A 247 -9.21 -12.95 -4.50
N HIS A 248 -9.92 -11.99 -5.10
CA HIS A 248 -9.69 -10.56 -4.95
C HIS A 248 -10.84 -9.84 -4.24
N CYS A 249 -11.24 -10.31 -3.05
CA CYS A 249 -12.28 -9.64 -2.25
C CYS A 249 -12.01 -8.16 -1.97
N PHE A 250 -10.76 -7.72 -2.07
CA PHE A 250 -10.45 -6.33 -2.37
C PHE A 250 -9.78 -6.25 -3.74
N CYS A 251 -10.37 -5.47 -4.66
CA CYS A 251 -9.88 -5.33 -6.03
C CYS A 251 -8.50 -4.63 -6.04
N PRO A 252 -7.41 -5.29 -6.50
CA PRO A 252 -6.09 -4.68 -6.60
C PRO A 252 -6.05 -3.49 -7.56
N LEU A 253 -6.99 -3.44 -8.50
CA LEU A 253 -7.12 -2.37 -9.48
C LEU A 253 -7.81 -1.12 -8.91
N TYR A 254 -8.30 -1.13 -7.67
CA TYR A 254 -9.08 -0.01 -7.13
C TYR A 254 -8.20 1.21 -6.77
N PRO A 255 -8.58 2.43 -7.21
CA PRO A 255 -9.67 2.71 -8.16
C PRO A 255 -9.20 2.49 -9.60
N CYS A 256 -9.98 1.72 -10.38
CA CYS A 256 -9.56 1.37 -11.74
C CYS A 256 -9.84 2.50 -12.75
N GLU A 257 -10.78 3.39 -12.38
CA GLU A 257 -11.27 4.51 -13.19
C GLU A 257 -11.85 4.11 -14.54
N ASP A 258 -12.29 2.87 -14.66
CA ASP A 258 -12.97 2.38 -15.85
C ASP A 258 -14.46 2.75 -15.75
N PRO A 259 -14.98 3.63 -16.64
CA PRO A 259 -16.35 4.13 -16.56
C PRO A 259 -17.41 3.03 -16.77
N GLU A 260 -17.04 1.86 -17.32
CA GLU A 260 -17.95 0.72 -17.40
C GLU A 260 -18.16 0.04 -16.05
N PHE A 261 -17.21 0.19 -15.11
CA PHE A 261 -17.20 -0.54 -13.84
C PHE A 261 -17.46 0.34 -12.62
N GLY A 262 -17.46 1.65 -12.78
CA GLY A 262 -17.65 2.56 -11.68
C GLY A 262 -17.68 4.02 -12.08
N LYS A 263 -17.76 4.87 -11.05
CA LYS A 263 -17.72 6.32 -11.19
C LYS A 263 -17.20 6.96 -9.92
N TRP A 264 -16.67 8.17 -10.04
CA TRP A 264 -16.39 9.01 -8.87
C TRP A 264 -17.69 9.56 -8.27
N ILE A 265 -17.81 9.51 -6.96
CA ILE A 265 -18.91 10.09 -6.17
C ILE A 265 -18.33 10.93 -5.02
N LEU A 266 -19.12 11.89 -4.54
CA LEU A 266 -18.77 12.65 -3.34
C LEU A 266 -19.20 11.85 -2.10
N SER A 267 -18.27 11.58 -1.18
CA SER A 267 -18.61 10.94 0.10
C SER A 267 -19.45 11.88 0.97
N THR A 268 -20.15 11.31 1.96
CA THR A 268 -20.87 12.08 2.99
C THR A 268 -19.97 13.00 3.81
N LYS A 269 -18.66 12.77 3.78
CA LYS A 269 -17.62 13.56 4.44
C LYS A 269 -16.93 14.56 3.49
N GLY A 270 -17.42 14.72 2.26
CA GLY A 270 -16.99 15.78 1.34
C GLY A 270 -15.71 15.51 0.53
N TYR A 271 -15.23 14.27 0.50
CA TYR A 271 -14.08 13.86 -0.34
C TYR A 271 -14.50 12.90 -1.46
N PRO A 272 -13.81 12.89 -2.62
CA PRO A 272 -14.12 12.01 -3.74
C PRO A 272 -13.81 10.54 -3.42
N VAL A 273 -14.70 9.65 -3.83
CA VAL A 273 -14.57 8.19 -3.70
C VAL A 273 -14.98 7.53 -5.00
N TRP A 274 -14.17 6.59 -5.48
CA TRP A 274 -14.53 5.78 -6.64
C TRP A 274 -15.50 4.68 -6.20
N THR A 275 -16.75 4.70 -6.65
CA THR A 275 -17.67 3.58 -6.41
C THR A 275 -17.59 2.60 -7.57
N CYS A 276 -17.25 1.35 -7.25
CA CYS A 276 -17.31 0.20 -8.17
C CYS A 276 -18.23 -0.90 -7.63
N MET A 277 -19.27 -0.52 -6.87
CA MET A 277 -20.13 -1.46 -6.13
C MET A 277 -20.83 -2.51 -7.00
N ASN A 278 -21.00 -2.22 -8.30
CA ASN A 278 -21.63 -3.12 -9.27
C ASN A 278 -20.61 -3.81 -10.21
N CYS A 279 -19.30 -3.60 -10.00
CA CYS A 279 -18.26 -4.21 -10.82
C CYS A 279 -18.19 -5.72 -10.57
N THR A 280 -18.18 -6.50 -11.65
CA THR A 280 -18.03 -7.97 -11.60
C THR A 280 -16.75 -8.47 -12.26
N LEU A 281 -15.87 -7.56 -12.71
CA LEU A 281 -14.67 -7.91 -13.49
C LEU A 281 -13.82 -9.00 -12.81
N LEU A 282 -13.44 -8.79 -11.55
CA LEU A 282 -12.62 -9.75 -10.80
C LEU A 282 -13.42 -10.83 -10.08
N HIS A 283 -14.75 -10.91 -10.33
CA HIS A 283 -15.55 -12.06 -9.95
C HIS A 283 -15.57 -13.13 -11.04
N LYS A 284 -15.13 -12.81 -12.26
CA LYS A 284 -14.96 -13.79 -13.33
C LYS A 284 -13.69 -14.61 -13.07
N PRO A 285 -13.77 -15.96 -12.98
CA PRO A 285 -12.60 -16.79 -12.70
C PRO A 285 -11.44 -16.59 -13.70
N GLY A 286 -11.73 -16.42 -14.99
CA GLY A 286 -10.71 -16.17 -16.00
C GLY A 286 -9.94 -14.88 -15.76
N ALA A 287 -10.64 -13.78 -15.47
CA ALA A 287 -10.02 -12.50 -15.16
C ALA A 287 -9.25 -12.51 -13.82
N ALA A 288 -9.80 -13.15 -12.79
CA ALA A 288 -9.14 -13.28 -11.49
C ALA A 288 -7.84 -14.09 -11.58
N VAL A 289 -7.89 -15.28 -12.18
CA VAL A 289 -6.70 -16.14 -12.39
C VAL A 289 -5.67 -15.45 -13.28
N TYR A 290 -6.11 -14.76 -14.33
CA TYR A 290 -5.19 -14.04 -15.22
C TYR A 290 -4.51 -12.86 -14.53
N LEU A 291 -5.26 -12.05 -13.76
CA LEU A 291 -4.67 -10.95 -13.00
C LEU A 291 -3.67 -11.46 -11.95
N ALA A 292 -3.95 -12.59 -11.30
CA ALA A 292 -3.02 -13.21 -10.36
C ALA A 292 -1.69 -13.61 -11.03
N LYS A 293 -1.72 -14.03 -12.30
CA LYS A 293 -0.54 -14.37 -13.09
C LYS A 293 0.12 -13.16 -13.76
N ASN A 294 -0.67 -12.13 -14.05
CA ASN A 294 -0.26 -10.93 -14.77
C ASN A 294 -0.67 -9.68 -13.98
N PRO A 295 0.01 -9.37 -12.85
CA PRO A 295 -0.40 -8.30 -11.95
C PRO A 295 -0.34 -6.90 -12.58
N GLY A 296 0.33 -6.75 -13.73
CA GLY A 296 0.37 -5.51 -14.51
C GLY A 296 -0.85 -5.25 -15.40
N SER A 297 -1.75 -6.22 -15.54
CA SER A 297 -2.85 -6.15 -16.51
C SER A 297 -3.88 -5.06 -16.22
N HIS A 298 -4.40 -4.48 -17.30
CA HIS A 298 -5.41 -3.43 -17.25
C HIS A 298 -6.83 -3.96 -17.38
N THR A 299 -7.81 -3.16 -16.95
CA THR A 299 -9.22 -3.52 -17.09
C THR A 299 -9.59 -3.84 -18.54
N LYS A 300 -8.97 -3.17 -19.51
CA LYS A 300 -9.15 -3.45 -20.94
C LYS A 300 -8.78 -4.88 -21.33
N GLU A 301 -7.62 -5.37 -20.89
CA GLU A 301 -7.18 -6.75 -21.14
C GLU A 301 -8.09 -7.76 -20.42
N LEU A 302 -8.44 -7.46 -19.17
CA LEU A 302 -9.27 -8.36 -18.36
C LEU A 302 -10.72 -8.46 -18.86
N LYS A 303 -11.23 -7.44 -19.55
CA LYS A 303 -12.57 -7.45 -20.18
C LYS A 303 -12.72 -8.55 -21.22
N GLU A 304 -11.64 -8.86 -21.92
CA GLU A 304 -11.61 -9.85 -23.01
C GLU A 304 -11.59 -11.29 -22.48
N LEU A 305 -11.33 -11.47 -21.18
CA LEU A 305 -11.29 -12.76 -20.51
C LEU A 305 -12.69 -13.15 -20.02
N LYS A 306 -13.13 -14.35 -20.42
CA LYS A 306 -14.43 -14.91 -20.03
C LYS A 306 -14.43 -15.40 -18.58
#